data_AF-A0A7G9RAV9-F1
#
_entry.id   AF-A0A7G9RAV9-F1
#
_cell.length_a   1.000
_cell.length_b   1.000
_cell.length_c   1.000
_cell.angle_alpha   90.00
_cell.angle_beta   90.00
_cell.angle_gamma   90.00
#
_symmetry.space_group_name_H-M   'P 1'
#
loop_
_entity.id
_entity.type
_entity.pdbx_description
1 polymer ?
#
loop_
_entity_poly.entity_id
_entity_poly.type
_entity_poly.pdbx_seq_one_letter_code
_entity_poly.pdbx_strand_id
1 'polypeptide(L)'
;MTNLVDVASAVVLPAMRAVFKDDEVSAFELSDSDELGGSVSLSLTARGETFRDLVVQGHVQGMTVEEWIERLRSNLVDFVAESRFGWGENRDAR
;
A
#
# COMPACT_ATOMS: atom_id res chain seq x y z
N MET A 1 -20.51 -4.89 0.82
CA MET A 1 -19.61 -5.12 -0.32
C MET A 1 -18.59 -4.00 -0.31
N THR A 2 -17.37 -4.31 0.09
CA THR A 2 -16.26 -3.36 0.04
C THR A 2 -15.84 -3.24 -1.42
N ASN A 3 -16.07 -2.08 -2.05
CA ASN A 3 -15.71 -1.88 -3.44
C ASN A 3 -14.19 -1.62 -3.54
N LEU A 4 -13.50 -2.32 -4.45
CA LEU A 4 -12.07 -2.15 -4.67
C LEU A 4 -11.71 -0.71 -5.06
N VAL A 5 -12.60 0.00 -5.77
CA VAL A 5 -12.41 1.41 -6.14
C VAL A 5 -12.43 2.30 -4.89
N ASP A 6 -13.32 2.00 -3.93
CA ASP A 6 -13.40 2.77 -2.68
C ASP A 6 -12.16 2.51 -1.82
N VAL A 7 -11.67 1.27 -1.74
CA VAL A 7 -10.42 0.94 -1.02
C VAL A 7 -9.21 1.57 -1.70
N ALA A 8 -9.17 1.56 -3.04
CA ALA A 8 -8.11 2.22 -3.80
C ALA A 8 -8.04 3.71 -3.47
N SER A 9 -9.18 4.40 -3.54
CA SER A 9 -9.26 5.85 -3.37
C SER A 9 -9.11 6.31 -1.93
N ALA A 10 -9.68 5.55 -0.96
CA ALA A 10 -9.73 5.93 0.44
C ALA A 10 -8.50 5.47 1.25
N VAL A 11 -7.85 4.37 0.87
CA VAL A 11 -6.75 3.79 1.67
C VAL A 11 -5.44 3.73 0.90
N VAL A 12 -5.46 3.07 -0.27
CA VAL A 12 -4.26 2.70 -1.00
C VAL A 12 -3.54 3.93 -1.58
N LEU A 13 -4.26 4.77 -2.34
CA LEU A 13 -3.67 5.95 -2.97
C LEU A 13 -3.15 6.98 -1.95
N PRO A 14 -3.86 7.31 -0.85
CA PRO A 14 -3.32 8.16 0.20
C PRO A 14 -2.04 7.61 0.84
N ALA A 15 -2.03 6.31 1.21
CA ALA A 15 -0.86 5.69 1.81
C ALA A 15 0.33 5.65 0.83
N MET A 16 0.10 5.32 -0.43
CA MET A 16 1.14 5.30 -1.47
C MET A 16 1.73 6.68 -1.71
N ARG A 17 0.90 7.72 -1.84
CA ARG A 17 1.36 9.11 -2.05
C ARG A 17 2.14 9.68 -0.87
N ALA A 18 1.95 9.14 0.32
CA ALA A 18 2.71 9.53 1.50
C ALA A 18 4.14 8.94 1.51
N VAL A 19 4.41 7.87 0.75
CA VAL A 19 5.68 7.12 0.78
C VAL A 19 6.46 7.25 -0.54
N PHE A 20 5.75 7.17 -1.67
CA PHE A 20 6.33 7.17 -3.01
C PHE A 20 6.04 8.46 -3.77
N LYS A 21 6.95 8.81 -4.68
CA LYS A 21 6.72 9.78 -5.76
C LYS A 21 5.95 9.13 -6.91
N ASP A 22 5.31 9.94 -7.75
CA ASP A 22 4.54 9.46 -8.91
C ASP A 22 5.35 8.60 -9.90
N ASP A 23 6.67 8.79 -10.00
CA ASP A 23 7.55 8.03 -10.91
C ASP A 23 8.18 6.77 -10.29
N GLU A 24 7.99 6.57 -8.98
CA GLU A 24 8.60 5.48 -8.23
C GLU A 24 7.79 4.18 -8.31
N VAL A 25 6.48 4.31 -8.50
CA VAL A 25 5.53 3.20 -8.66
C VAL A 25 5.25 2.97 -10.14
N SER A 26 5.52 1.76 -10.61
CA SER A 26 5.27 1.38 -12.00
C SER A 26 3.90 0.74 -12.23
N ALA A 27 3.40 0.01 -11.23
CA ALA A 27 2.09 -0.63 -11.29
C ALA A 27 1.59 -0.94 -9.88
N PHE A 28 0.27 -1.00 -9.72
CA PHE A 28 -0.36 -1.61 -8.56
C PHE A 28 -1.66 -2.31 -8.98
N GLU A 29 -1.99 -3.38 -8.27
CA GLU A 29 -3.18 -4.19 -8.50
C GLU A 29 -3.87 -4.47 -7.17
N LEU A 30 -5.19 -4.41 -7.17
CA LEU A 30 -6.03 -4.79 -6.04
C LEU A 30 -6.85 -6.00 -6.41
N SER A 31 -7.02 -6.89 -5.44
CA SER A 31 -7.88 -8.07 -5.60
C SER A 31 -8.66 -8.28 -4.32
N ASP A 32 -9.95 -8.57 -4.47
CA ASP A 32 -10.74 -9.08 -3.37
C ASP A 32 -10.43 -10.56 -3.14
N SER A 33 -10.57 -10.99 -1.89
CA SER A 33 -10.50 -12.39 -1.54
C SER A 33 -11.68 -12.71 -0.63
N ASP A 34 -12.69 -13.34 -1.23
CA ASP A 34 -13.82 -13.92 -0.52
C ASP A 34 -13.37 -15.05 0.44
N GLU A 35 -12.31 -15.77 0.10
CA GLU A 35 -11.71 -16.83 0.94
C GLU A 35 -11.18 -16.31 2.29
N LEU A 36 -10.84 -15.01 2.34
CA LEU A 36 -10.38 -14.33 3.56
C LEU A 36 -11.46 -13.43 4.17
N GLY A 37 -12.73 -13.77 3.95
CA GLY A 37 -13.87 -13.07 4.55
C GLY A 37 -14.08 -11.65 4.00
N GLY A 38 -13.86 -11.46 2.69
CA GLY A 38 -14.01 -10.15 2.03
C GLY A 38 -12.83 -9.21 2.28
N SER A 39 -11.62 -9.77 2.37
CA SER A 39 -10.39 -8.99 2.50
C SER A 39 -9.96 -8.43 1.14
N VAL A 40 -9.16 -7.36 1.16
CA VAL A 40 -8.56 -6.76 -0.04
C VAL A 40 -7.05 -6.86 0.04
N SER A 41 -6.44 -7.48 -0.97
CA SER A 41 -4.98 -7.55 -1.15
C SER A 41 -4.50 -6.50 -2.14
N LEU A 42 -3.29 -5.99 -1.90
CA LEU A 42 -2.54 -5.12 -2.78
C LEU A 42 -1.27 -5.83 -3.24
N SER A 43 -1.00 -5.76 -4.55
CA SER A 43 0.30 -6.01 -5.14
C SER A 43 0.80 -4.72 -5.76
N LEU A 44 1.96 -4.24 -5.34
CA LEU A 44 2.55 -2.97 -5.77
C LEU A 44 3.94 -3.24 -6.34
N THR A 45 4.24 -2.74 -7.53
CA THR A 45 5.58 -2.79 -8.13
C THR A 45 6.20 -1.42 -8.15
N ALA A 46 7.30 -1.25 -7.43
CA ALA A 46 8.05 -0.01 -7.32
C ALA A 46 9.52 -0.27 -7.62
N ARG A 47 10.09 0.46 -8.59
CA ARG A 47 11.48 0.28 -9.09
C ARG A 47 11.90 -1.17 -9.41
N GLY A 48 10.95 -2.02 -9.80
CA GLY A 48 11.21 -3.43 -10.13
C GLY A 48 11.15 -4.40 -8.95
N GLU A 49 10.93 -3.91 -7.73
CA GLU A 49 10.59 -4.73 -6.57
C GLU A 49 9.08 -4.79 -6.36
N THR A 50 8.60 -5.92 -5.85
CA THR A 50 7.17 -6.15 -5.62
C THR A 50 6.88 -6.23 -4.13
N PHE A 51 6.00 -5.35 -3.67
CA PHE A 51 5.39 -5.36 -2.36
C PHE A 51 4.02 -6.03 -2.43
N ARG A 52 3.67 -6.82 -1.40
CA ARG A 52 2.34 -7.42 -1.26
C ARG A 52 1.85 -7.28 0.16
N ASP A 53 0.61 -6.85 0.34
CA ASP A 53 -0.02 -6.71 1.65
C ASP A 53 -1.54 -6.94 1.58
N LEU A 54 -2.13 -7.27 2.72
CA LEU A 54 -3.57 -7.26 2.94
C LEU A 54 -3.97 -5.88 3.47
N VAL A 55 -4.49 -5.03 2.59
CA VAL A 55 -4.82 -3.63 2.90
C VAL A 55 -6.10 -3.50 3.71
N VAL A 56 -7.05 -4.40 3.50
CA VAL A 56 -8.26 -4.49 4.33
C VAL A 56 -8.44 -5.95 4.71
N GLN A 57 -8.56 -6.21 6.01
CA GLN A 57 -8.79 -7.56 6.52
C GLN A 57 -10.24 -7.64 6.99
N GLY A 58 -11.09 -8.37 6.26
CA GLY A 58 -12.54 -8.38 6.50
C GLY A 58 -12.95 -8.93 7.88
N HIS A 59 -12.06 -9.68 8.54
CA HIS A 59 -12.25 -10.22 9.88
C HIS A 59 -11.78 -9.27 11.01
N VAL A 60 -11.11 -8.17 10.68
CA VAL A 60 -10.67 -7.15 11.64
C VAL A 60 -11.77 -6.11 11.78
N GLN A 61 -12.56 -6.23 12.84
CA GLN A 61 -13.60 -5.24 13.16
C GLN A 61 -13.01 -4.06 13.93
N GLY A 62 -13.56 -2.87 13.69
CA GLY A 62 -13.28 -1.67 14.48
C GLY A 62 -12.14 -0.79 13.97
N MET A 63 -11.38 -1.19 12.94
CA MET A 63 -10.42 -0.30 12.30
C MET A 63 -11.14 0.72 11.40
N THR A 64 -10.84 1.99 11.64
CA THR A 64 -11.21 3.12 10.81
C THR A 64 -10.39 3.18 9.52
N VAL A 65 -10.86 3.96 8.54
CA VAL A 65 -10.13 4.20 7.29
C VAL A 65 -8.75 4.80 7.55
N GLU A 66 -8.64 5.72 8.53
CA GLU A 66 -7.37 6.36 8.90
C GLU A 66 -6.36 5.36 9.46
N GLU A 67 -6.80 4.41 10.28
CA GLU A 67 -5.96 3.34 10.80
C GLU A 67 -5.48 2.39 9.70
N TRP A 68 -6.33 2.10 8.70
CA TRP A 68 -5.92 1.32 7.53
C TRP A 68 -4.89 2.05 6.67
N ILE A 69 -5.06 3.37 6.48
CA ILE A 69 -4.08 4.21 5.78
C ILE A 69 -2.73 4.14 6.50
N GLU A 70 -2.72 4.40 7.81
CA GLU A 70 -1.47 4.48 8.57
C GLU A 70 -0.78 3.12 8.66
N ARG A 71 -1.54 2.02 8.83
CA ARG A 71 -1.00 0.66 8.76
C ARG A 71 -0.32 0.40 7.42
N LEU A 72 -1.03 0.63 6.30
CA LEU A 72 -0.46 0.40 4.97
C LEU A 72 0.77 1.28 4.74
N ARG A 73 0.71 2.54 5.14
CA ARG A 73 1.83 3.47 5.05
C ARG A 73 3.05 2.97 5.82
N SER A 74 2.88 2.49 7.05
CA SER A 74 3.97 1.91 7.84
C SER A 74 4.62 0.73 7.10
N ASN A 75 3.81 -0.20 6.59
CA ASN A 75 4.31 -1.36 5.84
C ASN A 75 5.07 -0.96 4.56
N LEU A 76 4.62 0.10 3.88
CA LEU A 76 5.30 0.64 2.71
C LEU A 76 6.62 1.33 3.07
N VAL A 77 6.70 2.03 4.21
CA VAL A 77 7.96 2.61 4.71
C VAL A 77 8.97 1.51 5.04
N ASP A 78 8.53 0.43 5.70
CA ASP A 78 9.38 -0.71 6.00
C ASP A 78 9.89 -1.37 4.72
N PHE A 79 9.01 -1.60 3.74
CA PHE A 79 9.39 -2.10 2.41
C PHE A 79 10.45 -1.22 1.73
N VAL A 80 10.28 0.11 1.79
CA VAL A 80 11.24 1.07 1.25
C VAL A 80 12.58 1.00 1.99
N ALA A 81 12.57 0.87 3.31
CA ALA A 81 13.78 0.79 4.13
C ALA A 81 14.56 -0.52 3.89
N GLU A 82 13.85 -1.62 3.65
CA GLU A 82 14.44 -2.94 3.38
C GLU A 82 14.86 -3.13 1.91
N SER A 83 14.41 -2.24 1.03
CA SER A 83 14.65 -2.35 -0.40
C SER A 83 16.08 -1.96 -0.79
N ARG A 84 16.59 -2.63 -1.82
CA ARG A 84 17.97 -2.49 -2.31
C ARG A 84 18.22 -1.21 -3.11
N PHE A 85 17.18 -0.45 -3.45
CA PHE A 85 17.28 0.70 -4.35
C PHE A 85 17.66 2.02 -3.68
N GLY A 86 17.95 2.04 -2.37
CA GLY A 86 18.44 3.24 -1.70
C GLY A 86 17.53 4.44 -1.93
N TRP A 87 16.25 4.32 -1.54
CA TRP A 87 15.16 5.29 -1.74
C TRP A 87 15.43 6.61 -0.99
N GLY A 88 16.43 7.36 -1.43
CA GLY A 88 17.06 8.36 -0.59
C GLY A 88 18.42 8.88 -1.05
N GLU A 89 19.14 8.23 -1.97
CA GLU A 89 20.43 8.78 -2.48
C GLU A 89 20.30 10.12 -3.24
N ASN A 90 19.09 10.69 -3.32
CA ASN A 90 18.81 12.00 -3.88
C ASN A 90 17.71 12.78 -3.10
N ARG A 91 17.50 12.50 -1.80
CA ARG A 91 16.50 13.22 -0.99
C ARG A 91 17.10 14.33 -0.09
N ASP A 92 18.41 14.32 0.15
CA ASP A 92 19.15 15.35 0.91
C ASP A 92 20.27 16.08 0.11
N ALA A 93 20.41 15.82 -1.19
CA ALA A 93 21.33 16.56 -2.05
C ALA A 93 20.65 17.81 -2.64
N ARG A 94 20.32 18.80 -1.80
CA ARG A 94 19.99 20.15 -2.29
C ARG A 94 20.45 21.23 -1.33
#